data_AF-A0A098EYS3-F1
#
_entry.id   AF-A0A098EYS3-F1
#
_cell.length_a   1.000
_cell.length_b   1.000
_cell.length_c   1.000
_cell.angle_alpha   90.00
_cell.angle_beta   90.00
_cell.angle_gamma   90.00
#
_symmetry.space_group_name_H-M   'P 1'
#
loop_
_entity.id
_entity.type
_entity.pdbx_description
1 polymer ?
#
loop_
_entity_poly.entity_id
_entity_poly.type
_entity_poly.pdbx_seq_one_letter_code
_entity_poly.pdbx_strand_id
1 'polypeptide(L)'
;MICFCEELDSVRYGLTGKVVILEGKETILQVYGLKSGHYLELAGIDTRLLTMFYKSMIPGIDWFIVVYDYKNFCSDPEMKEAIIWHELGHIDHPVEKDQHNVECEIRCDELAIKRGYKEGMKRVLDLTQKMANALNNKLLADMTNERLVRLSG
;
A
#
# COMPACT_ATOMS: atom_id res chain seq x y z
N MET A 1 23.18 -4.67 -4.39
CA MET A 1 22.45 -5.93 -4.13
C MET A 1 21.10 -5.54 -3.59
N ILE A 2 20.01 -5.88 -4.27
CA ILE A 2 18.65 -5.59 -3.79
C ILE A 2 18.36 -6.63 -2.71
N CYS A 3 18.10 -6.19 -1.48
CA CYS A 3 17.77 -7.07 -0.37
C CYS A 3 16.25 -7.26 -0.38
N PHE A 4 15.78 -8.49 -0.64
CA PHE A 4 14.38 -8.83 -0.50
C PHE A 4 14.07 -9.10 0.97
N CYS A 5 13.02 -8.47 1.47
CA CYS A 5 12.55 -8.70 2.83
C CYS A 5 11.70 -9.97 2.91
N GLU A 6 10.86 -10.20 1.89
CA GLU A 6 9.92 -11.31 1.85
C GLU A 6 9.59 -11.68 0.41
N GLU A 7 9.43 -12.97 0.15
CA GLU A 7 8.82 -13.50 -1.07
C GLU A 7 7.41 -13.96 -0.70
N LEU A 8 6.40 -13.50 -1.44
CA LEU A 8 5.02 -13.89 -1.16
C LEU A 8 4.78 -15.34 -1.58
N ASP A 9 4.15 -16.12 -0.69
CA ASP A 9 3.78 -17.51 -0.98
C ASP A 9 2.73 -17.59 -2.09
N SER A 10 3.10 -18.18 -3.23
CA SER A 10 2.25 -18.19 -4.41
C SER A 10 0.94 -18.97 -4.21
N VAL A 11 0.93 -19.98 -3.34
CA VAL A 11 -0.26 -20.78 -3.05
C VAL A 11 -1.24 -20.00 -2.19
N ARG A 12 -0.76 -19.37 -1.12
CA ARG A 12 -1.54 -18.53 -0.19
C ARG A 12 -2.17 -17.35 -0.91
N TYR A 13 -1.41 -16.69 -1.78
CA TYR A 13 -1.85 -15.48 -2.46
C TYR A 13 -2.46 -15.74 -3.85
N GLY A 14 -2.45 -16.98 -4.34
CA GLY A 14 -2.99 -17.35 -5.66
C GLY A 14 -2.24 -16.71 -6.83
N LEU A 15 -0.91 -16.57 -6.69
CA LEU A 15 -0.07 -15.83 -7.65
C LEU A 15 0.42 -16.75 -8.77
N THR A 16 0.32 -16.27 -10.01
CA THR A 16 0.89 -16.93 -11.19
C THR A 16 2.35 -16.54 -11.44
N GLY A 17 2.81 -15.48 -10.80
CA GLY A 17 4.17 -14.94 -10.89
C GLY A 17 4.78 -14.67 -9.53
N LYS A 18 6.04 -14.23 -9.54
CA LYS A 18 6.83 -13.97 -8.34
C LYS A 18 6.64 -12.54 -7.87
N VAL A 19 6.12 -12.38 -6.65
CA VAL A 19 5.95 -11.07 -5.99
C VAL A 19 6.84 -11.04 -4.75
N VAL A 20 7.63 -9.97 -4.61
CA VAL A 20 8.52 -9.80 -3.45
C VAL A 20 8.31 -8.45 -2.79
N ILE A 21 8.50 -8.42 -1.47
CA ILE A 21 8.53 -7.20 -0.67
C ILE A 21 9.98 -6.78 -0.48
N LEU A 22 10.25 -5.49 -0.70
CA LEU A 22 11.56 -4.88 -0.45
C LEU A 22 11.41 -3.59 0.36
N GLU A 23 12.39 -3.34 1.23
CA GLU A 23 12.50 -2.07 1.95
C GLU A 23 13.21 -1.03 1.06
N GLY A 24 12.58 0.13 0.87
CA GLY A 24 13.06 1.17 -0.04
C GLY A 24 12.81 2.58 0.49
N LYS A 25 13.40 2.92 1.66
CA LYS A 25 13.23 4.23 2.33
C LYS A 25 13.47 5.40 1.38
N GLU A 26 14.62 5.42 0.71
CA GLU A 26 15.00 6.51 -0.20
C GLU A 26 14.08 6.59 -1.42
N THR A 27 13.70 5.44 -1.98
CA THR A 27 12.77 5.36 -3.12
C THR A 27 11.42 5.98 -2.78
N ILE A 28 10.88 5.64 -1.61
CA ILE A 28 9.61 6.20 -1.14
C ILE A 28 9.74 7.69 -0.89
N LEU A 29 10.76 8.13 -0.14
CA LEU A 29 10.95 9.56 0.12
C LEU A 29 11.05 10.35 -1.19
N GLN A 30 11.78 9.83 -2.18
CA GLN A 30 11.93 10.48 -3.48
C GLN A 30 10.59 10.60 -4.22
N VAL A 31 9.75 9.55 -4.23
CA VAL A 31 8.43 9.60 -4.89
C VAL A 31 7.49 10.59 -4.21
N TYR A 32 7.54 10.69 -2.88
CA TYR A 32 6.76 11.69 -2.14
C TYR A 32 7.39 13.09 -2.12
N GLY A 33 8.51 13.31 -2.84
CA GLY A 33 9.19 14.61 -2.88
C GLY A 33 9.84 15.03 -1.55
N LEU A 34 10.08 14.09 -0.65
CA LEU A 34 10.64 14.30 0.67
C LEU A 34 12.15 14.04 0.67
N LYS A 35 12.88 14.86 1.43
CA LYS A 35 14.34 14.73 1.58
C LYS A 35 14.76 13.87 2.78
N SER A 36 13.84 13.65 3.71
CA SER A 36 14.15 13.01 4.99
C SER A 36 12.89 12.43 5.63
N GLY A 37 13.04 11.28 6.29
CA GLY A 37 12.02 10.68 7.13
C GLY A 37 11.58 11.55 8.32
N HIS A 38 12.39 12.53 8.71
CA HIS A 38 12.03 13.47 9.78
C HIS A 38 10.74 14.25 9.47
N TYR A 39 10.48 14.54 8.19
CA TYR A 39 9.22 15.19 7.80
C TYR A 39 8.02 14.28 8.01
N LEU A 40 8.17 12.96 7.83
CA LEU A 40 7.13 11.99 8.11
C LEU A 40 6.84 11.94 9.62
N GLU A 41 7.88 11.95 10.45
CA GLU A 41 7.75 11.97 11.91
C GLU A 41 7.06 13.25 12.40
N LEU A 42 7.48 14.43 11.91
CA LEU A 42 6.89 15.72 12.27
C LEU A 42 5.41 15.82 11.85
N ALA A 43 5.06 15.25 10.70
CA ALA A 43 3.69 15.20 10.20
C ALA A 43 2.86 14.09 10.88
N GLY A 44 3.45 13.25 11.72
CA GLY A 44 2.78 12.12 12.36
C GLY A 44 2.29 11.06 11.36
N ILE A 45 2.98 10.91 10.23
CA ILE A 45 2.61 9.98 9.16
C ILE A 45 3.02 8.57 9.57
N ASP A 46 2.05 7.66 9.54
CA ASP A 46 2.30 6.24 9.77
C ASP A 46 3.02 5.62 8.58
N THR A 47 4.29 5.24 8.76
CA THR A 47 5.13 4.76 7.65
C THR A 47 4.68 3.42 7.07
N ARG A 48 3.76 2.71 7.74
CA ARG A 48 3.19 1.45 7.24
C ARG A 48 2.28 1.68 6.04
N LEU A 49 1.73 2.89 5.89
CA LEU A 49 0.94 3.29 4.72
C LEU A 49 1.80 3.62 3.50
N LEU A 50 3.11 3.77 3.69
CA LEU A 50 4.02 4.14 2.62
C LEU A 50 4.43 2.87 1.90
N THR A 51 3.58 2.49 0.95
CA THR A 51 3.77 1.35 0.06
C THR A 51 3.69 1.79 -1.39
N MET A 52 4.39 1.06 -2.27
CA MET A 52 4.29 1.25 -3.71
C MET A 52 4.33 -0.10 -4.40
N PHE A 53 3.52 -0.26 -5.44
CA PHE A 53 3.44 -1.49 -6.20
C PHE A 53 3.91 -1.30 -7.65
N TYR A 54 4.88 -2.11 -8.09
CA TYR A 54 5.48 -1.97 -9.41
C TYR A 54 5.64 -3.30 -10.13
N LYS A 55 5.50 -3.25 -11.45
CA LYS A 55 5.98 -4.32 -12.32
C LYS A 55 7.51 -4.33 -12.33
N SER A 56 8.07 -5.51 -12.09
CA SER A 56 9.52 -5.71 -12.04
C SER A 56 10.13 -5.77 -13.44
N MET A 57 11.34 -5.21 -13.57
CA MET A 57 12.21 -5.38 -14.73
C MET A 57 13.32 -6.42 -14.48
N ILE A 58 13.37 -7.01 -13.28
CA ILE A 58 14.35 -8.01 -12.90
C ILE A 58 13.89 -9.38 -13.40
N PRO A 59 14.72 -10.13 -14.17
CA PRO A 59 14.37 -11.47 -14.61
C PRO A 59 14.00 -12.38 -13.43
N GLY A 60 12.88 -13.09 -13.57
CA GLY A 60 12.39 -14.03 -12.56
C GLY A 60 11.63 -13.40 -11.38
N ILE A 61 11.39 -12.08 -11.40
CA ILE A 61 10.47 -11.41 -10.48
C ILE A 61 9.47 -10.62 -11.32
N ASP A 62 8.18 -10.79 -11.05
CA ASP A 62 7.10 -10.17 -11.81
C ASP A 62 6.69 -8.83 -11.19
N TRP A 63 6.63 -8.75 -9.85
CA TRP A 63 6.18 -7.55 -9.14
C TRP A 63 6.94 -7.27 -7.85
N PHE A 64 6.98 -6.00 -7.48
CA PHE A 64 7.53 -5.49 -6.23
C PHE A 64 6.46 -4.78 -5.41
N ILE A 65 6.41 -5.09 -4.11
CA ILE A 65 5.84 -4.22 -3.10
C ILE A 65 7.01 -3.54 -2.39
N VAL A 66 7.15 -2.23 -2.56
CA VAL A 66 8.17 -1.42 -1.89
C VAL A 66 7.55 -0.84 -0.62
N VAL A 67 8.15 -1.10 0.53
CA VAL A 67 7.72 -0.56 1.83
C VAL A 67 8.77 0.38 2.40
N TYR A 68 8.35 1.34 3.23
CA TYR A 68 9.28 2.30 3.83
C TYR A 68 10.12 1.66 4.93
N ASP A 69 9.50 1.02 5.90
CA ASP A 69 10.19 0.33 6.99
C ASP A 69 9.55 -1.04 7.18
N TYR A 70 10.26 -2.10 6.79
CA TYR A 70 9.71 -3.44 6.76
C TYR A 70 9.41 -3.96 8.17
N LYS A 71 10.22 -3.57 9.17
CA LYS A 71 9.98 -3.94 10.56
C LYS A 71 8.67 -3.32 11.07
N ASN A 72 8.45 -2.03 10.80
CA ASN A 72 7.21 -1.36 11.19
C ASN A 72 6.02 -1.89 10.38
N PHE A 73 6.20 -2.15 9.07
CA PHE A 73 5.18 -2.77 8.22
C PHE A 73 4.69 -4.11 8.80
N CYS A 74 5.58 -4.91 9.38
CA CYS A 74 5.23 -6.19 10.01
C CYS A 74 4.66 -6.07 11.43
N SER A 75 4.54 -4.86 12.02
CA SER A 75 4.15 -4.71 13.43
C SER A 75 2.66 -4.94 13.69
N ASP A 76 1.82 -4.85 12.66
CA ASP A 76 0.38 -5.14 12.70
C ASP A 76 0.06 -6.17 11.60
N PRO A 77 0.01 -7.47 11.93
CA PRO A 77 -0.16 -8.53 10.94
C PRO A 77 -1.44 -8.40 10.13
N GLU A 78 -2.53 -7.93 10.72
CA GLU A 78 -3.80 -7.79 10.02
C GLU A 78 -3.76 -6.59 9.05
N MET A 79 -3.11 -5.48 9.44
CA MET A 79 -2.91 -4.35 8.54
C MET A 79 -1.91 -4.67 7.42
N LYS A 80 -0.85 -5.42 7.74
CA LYS A 80 0.12 -5.94 6.75
C LYS A 80 -0.62 -6.73 5.66
N GLU A 81 -1.43 -7.71 6.05
CA GLU A 81 -2.16 -8.53 5.08
C GLU A 81 -3.21 -7.74 4.31
N ALA A 82 -3.89 -6.80 4.97
CA ALA A 82 -4.80 -5.88 4.30
C ALA A 82 -4.09 -5.10 3.18
N ILE A 83 -2.91 -4.54 3.47
CA ILE A 83 -2.10 -3.82 2.49
C ILE A 83 -1.62 -4.76 1.38
N ILE A 84 -1.08 -5.94 1.71
CA ILE A 84 -0.62 -6.89 0.68
C ILE A 84 -1.75 -7.24 -0.28
N TRP A 85 -2.93 -7.60 0.23
CA TRP A 85 -4.07 -7.92 -0.64
C TRP A 85 -4.58 -6.72 -1.45
N HIS A 86 -4.50 -5.51 -0.89
CA HIS A 86 -4.78 -4.30 -1.65
C HIS A 86 -3.79 -4.13 -2.81
N GLU A 87 -2.48 -4.23 -2.56
CA GLU A 87 -1.45 -4.07 -3.60
C GLU A 87 -1.57 -5.13 -4.69
N LEU A 88 -1.90 -6.38 -4.33
CA LEU A 88 -2.16 -7.44 -5.29
C LEU A 88 -3.40 -7.15 -6.17
N GLY A 89 -4.37 -6.37 -5.67
CA GLY A 89 -5.53 -5.93 -6.45
C GLY A 89 -5.16 -5.09 -7.66
N HIS A 90 -4.05 -4.35 -7.60
CA HIS A 90 -3.54 -3.54 -8.72
C HIS A 90 -3.02 -4.39 -9.89
N ILE A 91 -2.84 -5.71 -9.71
CA ILE A 91 -2.56 -6.62 -10.84
C ILE A 91 -3.79 -6.71 -11.76
N ASP A 92 -4.98 -6.84 -11.19
CA ASP A 92 -6.25 -7.02 -11.93
C ASP A 92 -6.92 -5.67 -12.25
N HIS A 93 -6.62 -4.64 -11.45
CA HIS A 93 -7.20 -3.30 -11.56
C HIS A 93 -6.11 -2.22 -11.64
N PRO A 94 -5.24 -2.25 -12.67
CA PRO A 94 -4.13 -1.33 -12.77
C PRO A 94 -4.62 0.11 -12.90
N VAL A 95 -3.91 1.02 -12.24
CA VAL A 95 -4.09 2.47 -12.39
C VAL A 95 -2.91 3.01 -13.18
N GLU A 96 -3.18 3.72 -14.28
CA GLU A 96 -2.12 4.36 -15.05
C GLU A 96 -1.50 5.52 -14.27
N LYS A 97 -0.25 5.84 -14.60
CA LYS A 97 0.46 6.98 -14.03
C LYS A 97 -0.37 8.26 -14.25
N ASP A 98 -0.49 9.07 -13.19
CA ASP A 98 -1.23 10.35 -13.16
C ASP A 98 -2.77 10.22 -13.25
N GLN A 99 -3.32 9.00 -13.20
CA GLN A 99 -4.75 8.78 -13.02
C GLN A 99 -5.10 8.58 -11.55
N HIS A 100 -6.11 9.31 -11.08
CA HIS A 100 -6.74 9.07 -9.78
C HIS A 100 -8.05 8.32 -10.01
N ASN A 101 -8.00 7.00 -9.90
CA ASN A 101 -9.18 6.15 -10.10
C ASN A 101 -9.62 5.55 -8.76
N VAL A 102 -10.53 6.26 -8.09
CA VAL A 102 -11.11 5.83 -6.80
C VAL A 102 -11.81 4.47 -6.90
N GLU A 103 -12.40 4.14 -8.05
CA GLU A 103 -13.06 2.84 -8.26
C GLU A 103 -12.04 1.69 -8.31
N CYS A 104 -10.85 1.91 -8.90
CA CYS A 104 -9.77 0.91 -8.82
C CYS A 104 -9.31 0.70 -7.37
N GLU A 105 -9.11 1.78 -6.61
CA GLU A 105 -8.75 1.72 -5.19
C GLU A 105 -9.81 0.96 -4.37
N ILE A 106 -11.09 1.22 -4.62
CA ILE A 106 -12.21 0.52 -3.99
C ILE A 106 -12.16 -0.98 -4.31
N ARG A 107 -11.88 -1.38 -5.55
CA ARG A 107 -11.78 -2.80 -5.92
C ARG A 107 -10.58 -3.48 -5.26
N CYS A 108 -9.47 -2.78 -5.10
CA CYS A 108 -8.31 -3.26 -4.36
C CYS A 108 -8.65 -3.47 -2.87
N ASP A 109 -9.36 -2.52 -2.25
CA ASP A 109 -9.87 -2.67 -0.88
C ASP A 109 -10.82 -3.86 -0.75
N GLU A 110 -11.74 -4.02 -1.70
CA GLU A 110 -12.67 -5.15 -1.73
C GLU A 110 -11.95 -6.49 -1.80
N LEU A 111 -10.82 -6.58 -2.51
CA LEU A 111 -10.03 -7.82 -2.54
C LEU A 111 -9.50 -8.16 -1.15
N ALA A 112 -8.93 -7.20 -0.42
CA ALA A 112 -8.49 -7.40 0.95
C ALA A 112 -9.64 -7.79 1.90
N ILE A 113 -10.81 -7.16 1.74
CA ILE A 113 -12.01 -7.48 2.52
C ILE A 113 -12.51 -8.90 2.22
N LYS A 114 -12.59 -9.31 0.94
CA LYS A 114 -12.98 -10.66 0.51
C LYS A 114 -12.05 -11.74 1.07
N ARG A 115 -10.80 -11.38 1.39
CA ARG A 115 -9.79 -12.26 1.99
C ARG A 115 -9.81 -12.27 3.52
N GLY A 116 -10.74 -11.56 4.14
CA GLY A 116 -10.97 -11.57 5.59
C GLY A 116 -10.32 -10.41 6.36
N TYR A 117 -9.72 -9.43 5.69
CA TYR A 117 -8.94 -8.36 6.32
C TYR A 117 -9.70 -7.03 6.40
N LYS A 118 -11.00 -7.08 6.69
CA LYS A 118 -11.86 -5.88 6.77
C LYS A 118 -11.40 -4.88 7.83
N GLU A 119 -11.09 -5.33 9.05
CA GLU A 119 -10.67 -4.44 10.13
C GLU A 119 -9.25 -3.91 9.89
N GLY A 120 -8.37 -4.71 9.29
CA GLY A 120 -7.07 -4.25 8.80
C GLY A 120 -7.23 -3.11 7.79
N MET A 121 -8.10 -3.29 6.79
CA MET A 121 -8.35 -2.28 5.76
C MET A 121 -8.99 -1.00 6.35
N LYS A 122 -9.91 -1.15 7.30
CA LYS A 122 -10.47 -0.01 8.03
C LYS A 122 -9.38 0.80 8.73
N ARG A 123 -8.42 0.14 9.41
CA ARG A 123 -7.28 0.82 10.03
C ARG A 123 -6.38 1.52 8.99
N VAL A 124 -6.14 0.90 7.84
CA VAL A 124 -5.43 1.54 6.72
C VAL A 124 -6.13 2.84 6.33
N LEU A 125 -7.44 2.80 6.04
CA LEU A 125 -8.20 3.97 5.61
C LEU A 125 -8.29 5.06 6.70
N ASP A 126 -8.48 4.69 7.96
CA ASP A 126 -8.49 5.64 9.08
C ASP A 126 -7.15 6.38 9.22
N LEU A 127 -6.03 5.67 9.04
CA LEU A 127 -4.70 6.27 9.05
C LEU A 127 -4.45 7.11 7.78
N THR A 128 -4.91 6.66 6.62
CA THR A 128 -4.84 7.43 5.36
C THR A 128 -5.62 8.73 5.47
N GLN A 129 -6.78 8.73 6.12
CA GLN A 129 -7.57 9.95 6.36
C GLN A 129 -6.83 10.92 7.29
N LYS A 130 -6.20 10.41 8.36
CA LYS A 130 -5.36 11.22 9.26
C LYS A 130 -4.18 11.84 8.51
N MET A 131 -3.50 11.05 7.67
CA MET A 131 -2.40 11.52 6.83
C MET A 131 -2.87 12.60 5.84
N ALA A 132 -4.01 12.40 5.18
CA ALA A 132 -4.59 13.38 4.26
C ALA A 132 -4.85 14.73 4.96
N ASN A 133 -5.40 14.68 6.17
CA ASN A 133 -5.66 15.86 6.98
C ASN A 133 -4.36 16.56 7.42
N ALA A 134 -3.36 15.79 7.87
CA ALA A 134 -2.06 16.33 8.29
C ALA A 134 -1.31 17.01 7.13
N LEU A 135 -1.46 16.48 5.91
CA LEU A 135 -0.87 17.04 4.70
C LEU A 135 -1.72 18.15 4.05
N ASN A 136 -2.90 18.45 4.60
CA ASN A 136 -3.90 19.31 3.96
C ASN A 136 -4.19 18.90 2.49
N ASN A 137 -4.18 17.59 2.22
CA ASN A 137 -4.37 17.02 0.89
C ASN A 137 -5.85 16.66 0.69
N LYS A 138 -6.61 17.61 0.12
CA LYS A 138 -8.04 17.45 -0.10
C LYS A 138 -8.39 16.27 -1.02
N LEU A 139 -7.62 16.07 -2.10
CA LEU A 139 -7.85 14.97 -3.03
C LEU A 139 -7.75 13.62 -2.34
N LEU A 140 -6.70 13.41 -1.55
CA LEU A 140 -6.52 12.17 -0.78
C LEU A 140 -7.64 11.98 0.24
N ALA A 141 -8.07 13.06 0.91
CA ALA A 141 -9.17 13.02 1.87
C ALA A 141 -10.50 12.64 1.21
N ASP A 142 -10.84 13.24 0.08
CA ASP A 142 -12.08 12.97 -0.64
C ASP A 142 -12.12 11.51 -1.13
N MET A 143 -11.02 11.03 -1.75
CA MET A 143 -10.91 9.62 -2.17
C MET A 143 -11.00 8.63 -1.00
N THR A 144 -10.39 8.95 0.14
CA THR A 144 -10.42 8.07 1.32
C THR A 144 -11.81 8.00 1.94
N ASN A 145 -12.54 9.12 1.96
CA ASN A 145 -13.93 9.14 2.43
C ASN A 145 -14.84 8.26 1.57
N GLU A 146 -14.71 8.30 0.24
CA GLU A 146 -15.47 7.43 -0.66
C GLU A 146 -15.22 5.94 -0.38
N ARG A 147 -13.94 5.57 -0.18
CA ARG A 147 -13.54 4.20 0.20
C ARG A 147 -14.12 3.77 1.55
N LEU A 148 -14.10 4.66 2.56
CA LEU A 148 -14.68 4.40 3.90
C LEU A 148 -16.20 4.20 3.87
N VAL A 149 -16.92 4.97 3.06
CA VAL A 149 -18.37 4.79 2.85
C VAL A 149 -18.64 3.40 2.29
N ARG A 150 -17.84 2.96 1.31
CA ARG A 150 -18.00 1.65 0.69
C ARG A 150 -17.69 0.47 1.61
N LEU A 151 -16.78 0.65 2.57
CA LEU A 151 -16.45 -0.35 3.58
C LEU A 151 -17.56 -0.54 4.64
N SER A 152 -18.38 0.50 4.85
CA SER A 152 -19.44 0.55 5.85
C SER A 152 -20.79 0.00 5.36
N GLY A 153 -21.01 -0.04 4.05
CA GLY A 153 -22.16 -0.68 3.39
C GLY A 153 -21.93 -2.15 3.09
#